data_AF-A0A962C3A5-F1
#
_entry.id   AF-A0A962C3A5-F1
#
_cell.length_a   1.000
_cell.length_b   1.000
_cell.length_c   1.000
_cell.angle_alpha   90.00
_cell.angle_beta   90.00
_cell.angle_gamma   90.00
#
_symmetry.space_group_name_H-M   'P 1'
#
loop_
_entity.id
_entity.type
_entity.pdbx_description
1 polymer ?
#
loop_
_entity_poly.entity_id
_entity_poly.type
_entity_poly.pdbx_seq_one_letter_code
_entity_poly.pdbx_strand_id
1 'polypeptide(L)'
;ATGDAYESELWGDAETVATTYRRPAWQSVLVRTGKAGFESFKTAVAADQRLKLDVLTTRDYFAQQSGQLKTLLDVLGTVIGAIMAIGAAFGALNTMYAAVATRAREIATLRAIGFRGLPVVTAVMLETLLLALLGGLLGGLLAWLAFNGNSASTLGNNFSQVVFQFQVSADLLWTGLKWALGIGLVGGLFPALRAARLPIVEALREV
;
A
#
# COMPACT_ATOMS: atom_id res chain seq x y z
N ALA A 1 -12.01 8.82 22.35
CA ALA A 1 -11.15 7.61 22.40
C ALA A 1 -9.84 7.97 21.73
N THR A 2 -8.79 8.05 22.53
CA THR A 2 -7.41 8.37 22.19
C THR A 2 -6.75 7.24 21.39
N GLY A 3 -7.35 6.05 21.36
CA GLY A 3 -6.89 4.91 20.56
C GLY A 3 -5.59 4.30 21.05
N ASP A 4 -5.22 4.60 22.30
CA ASP A 4 -4.00 4.11 22.94
C ASP A 4 -4.28 2.78 23.67
N ALA A 5 -3.24 1.96 23.86
CA ALA A 5 -3.33 0.65 24.49
C ALA A 5 -3.96 0.73 25.90
N TYR A 6 -3.76 1.86 26.59
CA TYR A 6 -4.33 2.16 27.91
C TYR A 6 -5.87 2.18 27.95
N GLU A 7 -6.55 2.36 26.82
CA GLU A 7 -8.03 2.31 26.77
C GLU A 7 -8.58 0.88 26.87
N SER A 8 -7.72 -0.14 26.70
CA SER A 8 -8.07 -1.57 26.83
C SER A 8 -7.57 -2.19 28.14
N GLU A 9 -7.07 -1.39 29.08
CA GLU A 9 -6.50 -1.87 30.34
C GLU A 9 -7.42 -1.60 31.54
N LEU A 10 -7.51 -2.56 32.46
CA LEU A 10 -8.12 -2.37 33.77
C LEU A 10 -7.02 -2.27 34.83
N TRP A 11 -7.00 -1.17 35.57
CA TRP A 11 -5.96 -0.86 36.54
C TRP A 11 -6.43 -1.17 37.96
N GLY A 12 -5.55 -1.76 38.77
CA GLY A 12 -5.84 -2.12 40.14
C GLY A 12 -4.57 -2.18 40.98
N ASP A 13 -4.74 -2.25 42.29
CA ASP A 13 -3.63 -2.41 43.22
C ASP A 13 -2.89 -3.73 42.99
N ALA A 14 -1.56 -3.66 42.92
CA ALA A 14 -0.72 -4.78 42.52
C ALA A 14 -0.79 -5.96 43.51
N GLU A 15 -0.83 -5.67 44.80
CA GLU A 15 -0.90 -6.69 45.85
C GLU A 15 -2.28 -7.37 45.87
N THR A 16 -3.33 -6.57 45.72
CA THR A 16 -4.72 -7.04 45.65
C THR A 16 -4.95 -7.96 44.43
N VAL A 17 -4.46 -7.57 43.24
CA VAL A 17 -4.60 -8.38 42.02
C VAL A 17 -3.77 -9.67 42.12
N ALA A 18 -2.52 -9.59 42.60
CA ALA A 18 -1.65 -10.75 42.72
C ALA A 18 -2.21 -11.82 43.68
N THR A 19 -2.74 -11.38 44.83
CA THR A 19 -3.35 -12.27 45.83
C THR A 19 -4.68 -12.86 45.37
N THR A 20 -5.56 -12.04 44.79
CA THR A 20 -6.89 -12.47 44.30
C THR A 20 -6.77 -13.50 43.18
N TYR A 21 -5.91 -13.26 42.19
CA TYR A 21 -5.72 -14.16 41.05
C TYR A 21 -4.64 -15.23 41.26
N ARG A 22 -4.02 -15.28 42.45
CA ARG A 22 -2.92 -16.20 42.80
C ARG A 22 -1.79 -16.19 41.75
N ARG A 23 -1.41 -14.99 41.29
CA ARG A 23 -0.41 -14.79 40.24
C ARG A 23 0.83 -14.11 40.81
N PRO A 24 1.86 -14.86 41.26
CA PRO A 24 3.03 -14.31 41.95
C PRO A 24 4.12 -13.74 41.01
N ALA A 25 3.86 -13.72 39.69
CA ALA A 25 4.85 -13.35 38.70
C ALA A 25 4.31 -12.31 37.71
N TRP A 26 5.17 -11.37 37.35
CA TRP A 26 4.91 -10.28 36.41
C TRP A 26 5.54 -10.59 35.05
N GLN A 27 4.85 -10.23 33.96
CA GLN A 27 5.35 -10.47 32.59
C GLN A 27 6.01 -9.24 31.96
N SER A 28 5.60 -8.04 32.36
CA SER A 28 6.17 -6.78 31.91
C SER A 28 6.07 -5.74 33.03
N VAL A 29 6.97 -4.77 33.03
CA VAL A 29 6.96 -3.63 33.95
C VAL A 29 7.13 -2.37 33.11
N LEU A 30 6.19 -1.43 33.21
CA LEU A 30 6.31 -0.14 32.55
C LEU A 30 6.98 0.86 33.49
N VAL A 31 8.07 1.45 33.03
CA VAL A 31 8.81 2.48 33.77
C VAL A 31 8.82 3.77 32.95
N ARG A 32 8.37 4.87 33.55
CA ARG A 32 8.46 6.18 32.94
C ARG A 32 9.88 6.73 33.12
N THR A 33 10.62 6.85 32.03
CA THR A 33 11.96 7.44 32.00
C THR A 33 11.91 8.81 31.30
N GLY A 34 12.81 9.72 31.68
CA GLY A 34 13.09 10.91 30.85
C GLY A 34 13.88 10.52 29.60
N LYS A 35 13.86 11.34 28.54
CA LYS A 35 14.55 11.03 27.26
C LYS A 35 16.04 10.68 27.42
N ALA A 36 16.74 11.30 28.36
CA ALA A 36 18.14 11.01 28.66
C ALA A 36 18.36 9.85 29.64
N GLY A 37 17.31 9.43 30.37
CA GLY A 37 17.38 8.40 31.40
C GLY A 37 17.15 6.97 30.89
N PHE A 38 16.62 6.81 29.67
CA PHE A 38 16.36 5.49 29.09
C PHE A 38 17.65 4.69 28.90
N GLU A 39 18.69 5.28 28.30
CA GLU A 39 19.95 4.59 28.03
C GLU A 39 20.69 4.20 29.32
N SER A 40 20.69 5.09 30.32
CA SER A 40 21.26 4.77 31.63
C SER A 40 20.50 3.65 32.34
N PHE A 41 19.17 3.65 32.23
CA PHE A 41 18.33 2.59 32.81
C PHE A 41 18.55 1.25 32.11
N LYS A 42 18.58 1.25 30.77
CA LYS A 42 18.86 0.06 29.97
C LYS A 42 20.22 -0.54 30.31
N THR A 43 21.24 0.30 30.47
CA THR A 43 22.59 -0.14 30.84
C THR A 43 22.63 -0.69 32.28
N ALA A 44 21.95 -0.04 33.24
CA ALA A 44 21.88 -0.51 34.61
C ALA A 44 21.18 -1.88 34.74
N VAL A 45 20.09 -2.09 34.00
CA VAL A 45 19.38 -3.39 33.97
C VAL A 45 20.22 -4.45 33.27
N ALA A 46 20.87 -4.12 32.15
CA ALA A 46 21.73 -5.07 31.44
C ALA A 46 22.97 -5.48 32.24
N ALA A 47 23.46 -4.62 33.14
CA ALA A 47 24.58 -4.91 34.02
C ALA A 47 24.21 -5.92 35.14
N ASP A 48 22.93 -6.02 35.51
CA ASP A 48 22.48 -6.98 36.52
C ASP A 48 22.09 -8.31 35.87
N GLN A 49 22.99 -9.29 35.91
CA GLN A 49 22.75 -10.64 35.38
C GLN A 49 21.62 -11.41 36.06
N ARG A 50 21.15 -10.96 37.23
CA ARG A 50 19.98 -11.55 37.91
C ARG A 50 18.68 -11.16 37.21
N LEU A 51 18.68 -10.02 36.53
CA LEU A 51 17.54 -9.51 35.77
C LEU A 51 17.68 -9.96 34.30
N LYS A 52 17.07 -11.10 33.97
CA LYS A 52 16.93 -11.55 32.57
C LYS A 52 15.78 -10.81 31.88
N LEU A 53 15.88 -9.48 31.81
CA LEU A 53 14.87 -8.60 31.25
C LEU A 53 15.40 -7.92 29.99
N ASP A 54 14.54 -7.80 28.98
CA ASP A 54 14.81 -6.95 27.82
C ASP A 54 14.17 -5.58 28.04
N VAL A 55 14.95 -4.51 27.82
CA VAL A 55 14.52 -3.13 28.03
C VAL A 55 14.24 -2.50 26.68
N LEU A 56 12.95 -2.38 26.39
CA LEU A 56 12.42 -1.83 25.14
C LEU A 56 11.62 -0.57 25.44
N THR A 57 11.58 0.35 24.48
CA THR A 57 10.60 1.43 24.54
C THR A 57 9.21 0.85 24.27
N THR A 58 8.16 1.47 24.82
CA THR A 58 6.77 1.02 24.59
C THR A 58 6.45 0.91 23.08
N ARG A 59 6.98 1.84 22.27
CA ARG A 59 6.85 1.81 20.82
C ARG A 59 7.53 0.60 20.20
N ASP A 60 8.76 0.30 20.60
CA ASP A 60 9.52 -0.83 20.04
C ASP A 60 8.91 -2.18 20.45
N TYR A 61 8.42 -2.30 21.70
CA TYR A 61 7.74 -3.50 22.18
C TYR A 61 6.53 -3.85 21.31
N PHE A 62 5.62 -2.90 21.08
CA PHE A 62 4.44 -3.10 20.23
C PHE A 62 4.80 -3.23 18.74
N ALA A 63 5.84 -2.53 18.28
CA ALA A 63 6.34 -2.67 16.91
C ALA A 63 6.92 -4.06 16.65
N GLN A 64 7.64 -4.65 17.62
CA GLN A 64 8.20 -5.99 17.51
C GLN A 64 7.11 -7.07 17.58
N GLN A 65 6.13 -6.89 18.48
CA GLN A 65 4.97 -7.78 18.58
C GLN A 65 4.16 -7.82 17.27
N SER A 66 4.03 -6.68 16.61
CA SER A 66 3.32 -6.57 15.31
C SER A 66 4.23 -6.80 14.10
N GLY A 67 5.56 -6.86 14.29
CA GLY A 67 6.55 -6.79 13.22
C GLY A 67 6.54 -8.00 12.30
N GLN A 68 6.38 -9.20 12.85
CA GLN A 68 6.33 -10.44 12.04
C GLN A 68 5.06 -10.48 11.17
N LEU A 69 3.92 -10.12 11.76
CA LEU A 69 2.65 -10.06 11.04
C LEU A 69 2.63 -8.94 9.99
N LYS A 70 3.17 -7.76 10.33
CA LYS A 70 3.36 -6.65 9.38
C LYS A 70 4.23 -7.09 8.20
N THR A 71 5.37 -7.72 8.46
CA THR A 71 6.28 -8.18 7.40
C THR A 71 5.59 -9.18 6.48
N LEU A 72 4.81 -10.12 7.04
CA LEU A 72 4.04 -11.07 6.25
C LEU A 72 3.01 -10.36 5.36
N LEU A 73 2.26 -9.39 5.91
CA LEU A 73 1.28 -8.62 5.16
C LEU A 73 1.92 -7.76 4.07
N ASP A 74 3.07 -7.12 4.35
CA ASP A 74 3.81 -6.32 3.38
C ASP A 74 4.30 -7.19 2.21
N VAL A 75 4.82 -8.39 2.49
CA VAL A 75 5.26 -9.33 1.46
C VAL A 75 4.07 -9.82 0.62
N LEU A 76 2.98 -10.28 1.26
CA LEU A 76 1.79 -10.73 0.54
C LEU A 76 1.19 -9.61 -0.30
N GLY A 77 1.02 -8.41 0.28
CA GLY A 77 0.47 -7.25 -0.40
C GLY A 77 1.32 -6.84 -1.60
N THR A 78 2.64 -6.87 -1.47
CA THR A 78 3.56 -6.55 -2.56
C THR A 78 3.48 -7.59 -3.69
N VAL A 79 3.46 -8.88 -3.37
CA VAL A 79 3.37 -9.96 -4.37
C VAL A 79 2.04 -9.92 -5.11
N ILE A 80 0.92 -9.82 -4.38
CA ILE A 80 -0.42 -9.75 -4.99
C ILE A 80 -0.53 -8.47 -5.84
N GLY A 81 -0.05 -7.34 -5.31
CA GLY A 81 -0.02 -6.06 -6.02
C GLY A 81 0.78 -6.15 -7.33
N ALA A 82 1.94 -6.82 -7.32
CA ALA A 82 2.75 -7.02 -8.51
C ALA A 82 2.04 -7.87 -9.58
N ILE A 83 1.40 -8.98 -9.18
CA ILE A 83 0.64 -9.84 -10.10
C ILE A 83 -0.54 -9.06 -10.71
N MET A 84 -1.27 -8.33 -9.88
CA MET A 84 -2.40 -7.48 -10.33
C MET A 84 -1.91 -6.36 -11.26
N ALA A 85 -0.77 -5.74 -10.98
CA ALA A 85 -0.17 -4.71 -11.83
C ALA A 85 0.19 -5.25 -13.21
N ILE A 86 0.77 -6.45 -13.28
CA ILE A 86 1.08 -7.13 -14.55
C ILE A 86 -0.21 -7.41 -15.32
N GLY A 87 -1.23 -7.99 -14.66
CA GLY A 87 -2.52 -8.26 -15.28
C GLY A 87 -3.21 -7.00 -15.81
N ALA A 88 -3.19 -5.92 -15.02
CA ALA A 88 -3.71 -4.61 -15.40
C ALA A 88 -2.94 -4.02 -16.61
N ALA A 89 -1.62 -4.17 -16.66
CA ALA A 89 -0.82 -3.73 -17.80
C ALA A 89 -1.21 -4.47 -19.09
N PHE A 90 -1.37 -5.79 -19.03
CA PHE A 90 -1.86 -6.58 -20.18
C PHE A 90 -3.28 -6.22 -20.59
N GLY A 91 -4.17 -5.98 -19.63
CA GLY A 91 -5.53 -5.51 -19.89
C GLY A 91 -5.53 -4.15 -20.59
N ALA A 92 -4.74 -3.20 -20.09
CA ALA A 92 -4.55 -1.88 -20.69
C ALA A 92 -3.95 -1.99 -22.11
N LEU A 93 -2.94 -2.84 -22.31
CA LEU A 93 -2.35 -3.10 -23.63
C LEU A 93 -3.39 -3.59 -24.63
N ASN A 94 -4.14 -4.63 -24.26
CA ASN A 94 -5.10 -5.26 -25.17
C ASN A 94 -6.25 -4.32 -25.53
N THR A 95 -6.77 -3.59 -24.54
CA THR A 95 -7.83 -2.60 -24.77
C THR A 95 -7.35 -1.45 -25.64
N MET A 96 -6.13 -0.95 -25.43
CA MET A 96 -5.60 0.09 -26.28
C MET A 96 -5.25 -0.37 -27.70
N TYR A 97 -4.78 -1.60 -27.88
CA TYR A 97 -4.61 -2.15 -29.22
C TYR A 97 -5.93 -2.18 -29.99
N ALA A 98 -7.02 -2.61 -29.35
CA ALA A 98 -8.35 -2.61 -29.96
C ALA A 98 -8.83 -1.17 -30.27
N ALA A 99 -8.62 -0.22 -29.35
CA ALA A 99 -9.00 1.18 -29.54
C ALA A 99 -8.23 1.84 -30.70
N VAL A 100 -6.91 1.59 -30.81
CA VAL A 100 -6.08 2.07 -31.91
C VAL A 100 -6.49 1.44 -33.24
N ALA A 101 -6.80 0.15 -33.24
CA ALA A 101 -7.22 -0.56 -34.46
C ALA A 101 -8.53 -0.01 -35.02
N THR A 102 -9.53 0.27 -34.16
CA THR A 102 -10.82 0.83 -34.62
C THR A 102 -10.68 2.23 -35.21
N ARG A 103 -9.67 3.01 -34.80
CA ARG A 103 -9.37 4.36 -35.29
C ARG A 103 -8.19 4.43 -36.26
N ALA A 104 -7.74 3.31 -36.81
CA ALA A 104 -6.56 3.25 -37.67
C ALA A 104 -6.67 4.16 -38.91
N ARG A 105 -7.88 4.30 -39.49
CA ARG A 105 -8.15 5.22 -40.61
C ARG A 105 -7.98 6.70 -40.24
N GLU A 106 -8.44 7.11 -39.07
CA GLU A 106 -8.25 8.49 -38.58
C GLU A 106 -6.75 8.81 -38.43
N ILE A 107 -6.00 7.86 -37.85
CA ILE A 107 -4.54 7.99 -37.69
C ILE A 107 -3.83 8.03 -39.04
N ALA A 108 -4.26 7.20 -40.00
CA ALA A 108 -3.71 7.15 -41.34
C ALA A 108 -3.98 8.45 -42.12
N THR A 109 -5.18 9.01 -42.02
CA THR A 109 -5.53 10.29 -42.66
C THR A 109 -4.72 11.46 -42.09
N LEU A 110 -4.55 11.53 -40.76
CA LEU A 110 -3.67 12.51 -40.10
C LEU A 110 -2.23 12.41 -40.61
N ARG A 111 -1.70 11.20 -40.76
CA ARG A 111 -0.35 10.98 -41.29
C ARG A 111 -0.25 11.28 -42.79
N ALA A 112 -1.31 11.05 -43.56
CA ALA A 112 -1.36 11.37 -44.98
C ALA A 112 -1.32 12.87 -45.26
N ILE A 113 -1.92 13.69 -44.39
CA ILE A 113 -1.88 15.17 -44.49
C ILE A 113 -0.58 15.77 -43.90
N GLY A 114 0.39 14.95 -43.50
CA GLY A 114 1.73 15.38 -43.12
C GLY A 114 2.07 15.37 -41.63
N PHE A 115 1.17 14.89 -40.74
CA PHE A 115 1.53 14.74 -39.32
C PHE A 115 2.60 13.65 -39.14
N ARG A 116 3.62 13.99 -38.34
CA ARG A 116 4.68 13.05 -37.95
C ARG A 116 4.11 12.01 -36.96
N GLY A 117 4.82 10.89 -36.79
CA GLY A 117 4.41 9.85 -35.84
C GLY A 117 4.39 10.30 -34.38
N LEU A 118 5.22 11.29 -33.99
CA LEU A 118 5.30 11.80 -32.62
C LEU A 118 3.96 12.34 -32.08
N PRO A 119 3.25 13.26 -32.79
CA PRO A 119 1.90 13.70 -32.42
C PRO A 119 0.91 12.55 -32.16
N VAL A 120 0.97 11.48 -32.96
CA VAL A 120 0.12 10.29 -32.79
C VAL A 120 0.49 9.57 -31.49
N VAL A 121 1.78 9.34 -31.24
CA VAL A 121 2.23 8.72 -29.98
C VAL A 121 1.78 9.56 -28.79
N THR A 122 1.98 10.88 -28.82
CA THR A 122 1.60 11.75 -27.70
C THR A 122 0.11 11.77 -27.45
N ALA A 123 -0.72 11.75 -28.50
CA ALA A 123 -2.17 11.72 -28.36
C ALA A 123 -2.64 10.41 -27.69
N VAL A 124 -2.14 9.26 -28.16
CA VAL A 124 -2.49 7.94 -27.58
C VAL A 124 -1.98 7.82 -26.14
N MET A 125 -0.75 8.29 -25.87
CA MET A 125 -0.20 8.30 -24.51
C MET A 125 -0.98 9.20 -23.57
N LEU A 126 -1.48 10.34 -24.05
CA LEU A 126 -2.29 11.24 -23.24
C LEU A 126 -3.66 10.63 -22.95
N GLU A 127 -4.25 9.93 -23.93
CA GLU A 127 -5.49 9.16 -23.73
C GLU A 127 -5.30 8.05 -22.68
N THR A 128 -4.22 7.26 -22.76
CA THR A 128 -3.97 6.22 -21.75
C THR A 128 -3.70 6.77 -20.38
N LEU A 129 -2.94 7.86 -20.27
CA LEU A 129 -2.64 8.49 -18.99
C LEU A 129 -3.89 9.11 -18.36
N LEU A 130 -4.78 9.71 -19.16
CA LEU A 130 -6.07 10.22 -18.66
C LEU A 130 -6.97 9.08 -18.16
N LEU A 131 -7.05 7.98 -18.89
CA LEU A 131 -7.81 6.80 -18.46
C LEU A 131 -7.21 6.19 -17.18
N ALA A 132 -5.89 6.11 -17.08
CA ALA A 132 -5.19 5.64 -15.88
C ALA A 132 -5.39 6.57 -14.68
N LEU A 133 -5.38 7.89 -14.90
CA LEU A 133 -5.66 8.89 -13.87
C LEU A 133 -7.08 8.74 -13.33
N LEU A 134 -8.07 8.70 -14.21
CA LEU A 134 -9.48 8.53 -13.83
C LEU A 134 -9.72 7.19 -13.14
N GLY A 135 -9.17 6.10 -13.67
CA GLY A 135 -9.25 4.78 -13.06
C GLY A 135 -8.57 4.73 -11.68
N GLY A 136 -7.42 5.37 -11.53
CA GLY A 136 -6.70 5.47 -10.26
C GLY A 136 -7.46 6.29 -9.21
N LEU A 137 -8.05 7.42 -9.61
CA LEU A 137 -8.88 8.24 -8.72
C LEU A 137 -10.15 7.50 -8.29
N LEU A 138 -10.85 6.85 -9.23
CA LEU A 138 -12.04 6.06 -8.91
C LEU A 138 -11.71 4.87 -8.03
N GLY A 139 -10.64 4.12 -8.34
CA GLY A 139 -10.17 3.01 -7.51
C GLY A 139 -9.77 3.46 -6.11
N GLY A 140 -9.06 4.59 -6.01
CA GLY A 140 -8.70 5.21 -4.73
C GLY A 140 -9.91 5.66 -3.92
N LEU A 141 -10.91 6.27 -4.57
CA LEU A 141 -12.16 6.66 -3.93
C LEU A 141 -12.96 5.46 -3.44
N LEU A 142 -13.06 4.39 -4.23
CA LEU A 142 -13.72 3.15 -3.83
C LEU A 142 -12.99 2.48 -2.66
N ALA A 143 -11.65 2.45 -2.69
CA ALA A 143 -10.86 1.95 -1.57
C ALA A 143 -11.06 2.80 -0.30
N TRP A 144 -11.10 4.13 -0.44
CA TRP A 144 -11.40 5.03 0.66
C TRP A 144 -12.81 4.78 1.21
N LEU A 145 -13.84 4.73 0.38
CA LEU A 145 -15.22 4.47 0.84
C LEU A 145 -15.40 3.09 1.49
N ALA A 146 -14.72 2.06 0.97
CA ALA A 146 -14.87 0.69 1.47
C ALA A 146 -14.09 0.43 2.76
N PHE A 147 -12.94 1.08 2.96
CA PHE A 147 -12.04 0.75 4.06
C PHE A 147 -11.84 1.87 5.07
N ASN A 148 -12.10 3.14 4.73
CA ASN A 148 -11.91 4.25 5.65
C ASN A 148 -12.90 4.17 6.82
N GLY A 149 -12.38 4.08 8.04
CA GLY A 149 -13.19 3.96 9.28
C GLY A 149 -13.52 2.51 9.68
N ASN A 150 -13.18 1.52 8.87
CA ASN A 150 -13.35 0.11 9.23
C ASN A 150 -12.10 -0.39 10.00
N SER A 151 -12.32 -0.91 11.20
CA SER A 151 -11.28 -1.55 12.00
C SER A 151 -11.50 -3.06 11.97
N ALA A 152 -10.52 -3.82 11.46
CA ALA A 152 -10.55 -5.27 11.61
C ALA A 152 -9.79 -5.65 12.89
N SER A 153 -10.51 -6.19 13.87
CA SER A 153 -9.91 -6.83 15.03
C SER A 153 -9.70 -8.30 14.73
N THR A 154 -8.46 -8.76 14.74
CA THR A 154 -8.17 -10.21 14.76
C THR A 154 -7.70 -10.58 16.17
N LEU A 155 -8.31 -11.60 16.77
CA LEU A 155 -7.84 -12.16 18.03
C LEU A 155 -6.62 -13.04 17.73
N GLY A 156 -5.43 -12.58 18.14
CA GLY A 156 -4.22 -13.38 18.06
C GLY A 156 -4.23 -14.54 19.06
N ASN A 157 -3.44 -15.57 18.79
CA ASN A 157 -3.35 -16.83 19.56
C ASN A 157 -2.92 -16.65 21.04
N ASN A 158 -2.55 -15.44 21.47
CA ASN A 158 -2.12 -15.08 22.82
C ASN A 158 -3.10 -14.16 23.56
N PHE A 159 -4.39 -14.12 23.19
CA PHE A 159 -5.39 -13.19 23.75
C PHE A 159 -5.06 -11.70 23.56
N SER A 160 -4.05 -11.37 22.74
CA SER A 160 -3.73 -10.00 22.35
C SER A 160 -4.59 -9.62 21.15
N GLN A 161 -5.55 -8.73 21.35
CA GLN A 161 -6.37 -8.18 20.27
C GLN A 161 -5.52 -7.20 19.45
N VAL A 162 -5.16 -7.58 18.22
CA VAL A 162 -4.51 -6.65 17.29
C VAL A 162 -5.62 -5.95 16.52
N VAL A 163 -5.85 -4.67 16.86
CA VAL A 163 -6.80 -3.82 16.16
C VAL A 163 -6.07 -3.19 14.98
N PHE A 164 -6.38 -3.64 13.77
CA PHE A 164 -5.92 -2.98 12.56
C PHE A 164 -6.89 -1.86 12.22
N GLN A 165 -6.45 -0.62 12.41
CA GLN A 165 -7.13 0.51 11.80
C GLN A 165 -6.73 0.59 10.34
N PHE A 166 -7.66 0.29 9.42
CA PHE A 166 -7.44 0.56 8.00
C PHE A 166 -7.57 2.07 7.77
N GLN A 167 -6.46 2.78 7.96
CA GLN A 167 -6.38 4.19 7.61
C GLN A 167 -5.90 4.30 6.16
N VAL A 168 -6.83 4.62 5.27
CA VAL A 168 -6.50 5.01 3.90
C VAL A 168 -5.92 6.43 3.96
N SER A 169 -4.60 6.52 4.17
CA SER A 169 -3.90 7.80 4.27
C SER A 169 -3.78 8.48 2.89
N ALA A 170 -3.67 9.81 2.89
CA ALA A 170 -3.45 10.58 1.67
C ALA A 170 -2.16 10.13 0.94
N ASP A 171 -1.11 9.79 1.70
CA ASP A 171 0.16 9.29 1.15
C ASP A 171 0.01 7.94 0.43
N LEU A 172 -0.85 7.05 0.96
CA LEU A 172 -1.13 5.77 0.33
C LEU A 172 -1.91 5.96 -0.98
N LEU A 173 -2.93 6.81 -0.98
CA LEU A 173 -3.68 7.15 -2.20
C LEU A 173 -2.77 7.78 -3.25
N TRP A 174 -1.88 8.68 -2.84
CA TRP A 174 -0.91 9.30 -3.74
C TRP A 174 0.06 8.28 -4.34
N THR A 175 0.53 7.33 -3.53
CA THR A 175 1.41 6.26 -4.00
C THR A 175 0.68 5.31 -4.95
N GLY A 176 -0.57 4.95 -4.66
CA GLY A 176 -1.43 4.17 -5.55
C GLY A 176 -1.68 4.86 -6.89
N LEU A 177 -1.88 6.17 -6.89
CA LEU A 177 -2.06 6.95 -8.12
C LEU A 177 -0.80 6.94 -8.99
N LYS A 178 0.39 7.04 -8.39
CA LYS A 178 1.66 6.90 -9.12
C LYS A 178 1.79 5.53 -9.79
N TRP A 179 1.40 4.47 -9.09
CA TRP A 179 1.37 3.12 -9.65
C TRP A 179 0.38 3.00 -10.80
N ALA A 180 -0.83 3.53 -10.65
CA ALA A 180 -1.83 3.54 -11.73
C ALA A 180 -1.32 4.25 -12.99
N LEU A 181 -0.71 5.44 -12.83
CA LEU A 181 -0.10 6.18 -13.93
C LEU A 181 1.10 5.43 -14.54
N GLY A 182 1.93 4.80 -13.71
CA GLY A 182 3.06 3.99 -14.19
C GLY A 182 2.60 2.79 -15.03
N ILE A 183 1.57 2.07 -14.57
CA ILE A 183 0.96 0.96 -15.31
C ILE A 183 0.32 1.47 -16.61
N GLY A 184 -0.41 2.58 -16.57
CA GLY A 184 -0.99 3.21 -17.75
C GLY A 184 0.04 3.68 -18.79
N LEU A 185 1.18 4.19 -18.32
CA LEU A 185 2.31 4.56 -19.15
C LEU A 185 2.89 3.34 -19.88
N VAL A 186 3.19 2.26 -19.13
CA VAL A 186 3.73 1.02 -19.70
C VAL A 186 2.72 0.37 -20.65
N GLY A 187 1.44 0.35 -20.26
CA GLY A 187 0.35 -0.25 -21.03
C GLY A 187 0.01 0.54 -22.31
N GLY A 188 0.22 1.85 -22.34
CA GLY A 188 -0.05 2.70 -23.50
C GLY A 188 1.11 2.82 -24.48
N LEU A 189 2.35 2.62 -24.02
CA LEU A 189 3.54 2.91 -24.82
C LEU A 189 3.64 2.05 -26.08
N PHE A 190 3.45 0.73 -25.96
CA PHE A 190 3.56 -0.17 -27.11
C PHE A 190 2.47 0.08 -28.17
N PRO A 191 1.16 0.19 -27.82
CA PRO A 191 0.11 0.56 -28.76
C PRO A 191 0.36 1.92 -29.42
N ALA A 192 0.80 2.93 -28.66
CA ALA A 192 1.08 4.27 -29.18
C ALA A 192 2.20 4.24 -30.23
N LEU A 193 3.29 3.53 -29.95
CA LEU A 193 4.40 3.35 -30.89
C LEU A 193 3.97 2.58 -32.15
N ARG A 194 3.13 1.55 -31.99
CA ARG A 194 2.58 0.79 -33.12
C ARG A 194 1.67 1.68 -33.98
N ALA A 195 0.80 2.46 -33.37
CA ALA A 195 -0.10 3.40 -34.04
C ALA A 195 0.66 4.37 -34.96
N ALA A 196 1.76 4.92 -34.45
CA ALA A 196 2.61 5.85 -35.18
C ALA A 196 3.43 5.21 -36.32
N ARG A 197 3.54 3.88 -36.36
CA ARG A 197 4.30 3.12 -37.36
C ARG A 197 3.43 2.37 -38.37
N LEU A 198 2.11 2.32 -38.19
CA LEU A 198 1.18 1.65 -39.11
C LEU A 198 1.35 2.18 -40.55
N PRO A 199 1.53 1.32 -41.56
CA PRO A 199 1.59 1.76 -42.96
C PRO A 199 0.27 2.38 -43.41
N ILE A 200 0.33 3.59 -43.96
CA ILE A 200 -0.85 4.37 -44.40
C ILE A 200 -1.64 3.58 -45.46
N VAL A 201 -0.93 2.88 -46.36
CA VAL A 201 -1.53 2.12 -47.46
C VAL A 201 -2.32 0.91 -46.95
N GLU A 202 -1.84 0.24 -45.90
CA GLU A 202 -2.55 -0.90 -45.29
C GLU A 202 -3.82 -0.43 -44.57
N ALA A 203 -3.71 0.64 -43.77
CA ALA A 203 -4.82 1.19 -43.01
C ALA A 203 -5.96 1.76 -43.89
N LEU A 204 -5.67 2.13 -45.14
CA LEU A 204 -6.67 2.59 -46.11
C LEU A 204 -7.23 1.46 -46.99
N ARG A 205 -6.57 0.29 -47.03
CA ARG A 205 -6.91 -0.83 -47.92
C ARG A 205 -7.68 -1.96 -47.23
N GLU A 206 -7.72 -2.01 -45.88
CA GLU A 206 -8.63 -2.89 -45.14
C GLU A 206 -10.11 -2.52 -45.42
N VAL A 207 -10.68 -3.17 -46.44
CA VAL A 207 -12.11 -3.32 -46.75
C VAL A 207 -12.35 -4.77 -47.15
#